data_AF-B5H094-F1
#
_entry.id   AF-B5H094-F1
#
_cell.length_a   1.000
_cell.length_b   1.000
_cell.length_c   1.000
_cell.angle_alpha   90.00
_cell.angle_beta   90.00
_cell.angle_gamma   90.00
#
_symmetry.space_group_name_H-M   'P 1'
#
loop_
_entity.id
_entity.type
_entity.pdbx_description
1 polymer ?
#
loop_
_entity_poly.entity_id
_entity_poly.type
_entity_poly.pdbx_seq_one_letter_code
_entity_poly.pdbx_strand_id
1 'polypeptide(L)'
;MAHQTHREDLPPTVAVPLPRRLGEISRRRGATAAAARTARACGTAPGAAGRHGTPATAPPGRDRGARGARGGRDTAAPPGPARLARTVWTVVGVHAVSTAVHLLILALLNPPGGPRLKDRLLAWDALLYLSIATDGYPRGLSYTPEGSLTGNNLAFFPLYPQLVRLLHRSTGTDAGTAAIALSHLALLAALFATYALLTRLYGERVAVIGSVLLAGAQPMALTFLMGYSEALFLALATATLLAAHRGAWLTAGVLTLLAGLTRPAAGAVALALIAAVVLEIRRTGRLDWRPVTAVVVGCSGTPAYLLWVGNRVGQLNGWFVIQEAGWGTHWDSGAAFLRFLLDTFRAADGWVALSTALLLLAAVCATAVAWRRGVWPPLLVYGTTVVVLTLGQSNYYHSKLRLIVPALVFLVPPALALARARTRTAVAVLAAATLFGSWYGAHMLTVWRYAI
;
A
#
# COMPACT_ATOMS: atom_id res chain seq x y z
N MET A 1 -45.22 -34.83 -31.43
CA MET A 1 -45.09 -35.15 -29.99
C MET A 1 -43.66 -34.88 -29.58
N ALA A 2 -43.49 -34.37 -28.37
CA ALA A 2 -42.48 -33.38 -27.96
C ALA A 2 -41.01 -33.84 -27.87
N HIS A 3 -40.12 -32.92 -28.25
CA HIS A 3 -38.74 -32.79 -27.78
C HIS A 3 -38.75 -32.14 -26.39
N GLN A 4 -37.93 -32.62 -25.44
CA GLN A 4 -37.66 -31.88 -24.20
C GLN A 4 -36.19 -32.04 -23.77
N THR A 5 -35.49 -30.91 -23.83
CA THR A 5 -34.13 -30.64 -23.36
C THR A 5 -34.14 -30.35 -21.86
N HIS A 6 -33.27 -31.01 -21.09
CA HIS A 6 -32.96 -30.64 -19.71
C HIS A 6 -32.05 -29.40 -19.71
N ARG A 7 -32.56 -28.30 -19.15
CA ARG A 7 -31.81 -27.09 -18.78
C ARG A 7 -31.62 -27.18 -17.26
N GLU A 8 -30.38 -27.24 -16.80
CA GLU A 8 -30.06 -27.13 -15.37
C GLU A 8 -30.10 -25.66 -14.94
N ASP A 9 -30.82 -25.40 -13.85
CA ASP A 9 -31.04 -24.10 -13.24
C ASP A 9 -29.79 -23.61 -12.48
N LEU A 10 -29.32 -22.41 -12.84
CA LEU A 10 -28.36 -21.63 -12.06
C LEU A 10 -29.09 -20.85 -10.95
N PRO A 11 -28.56 -20.75 -9.72
CA PRO A 11 -29.19 -19.99 -8.66
C PRO A 11 -29.10 -18.46 -8.89
N PRO A 12 -30.09 -17.68 -8.42
CA PRO A 12 -30.23 -16.27 -8.76
C PRO A 12 -29.16 -15.37 -8.12
N THR A 13 -28.74 -14.38 -8.89
CA THR A 13 -27.83 -13.31 -8.52
C THR A 13 -28.44 -12.48 -7.39
N VAL A 14 -27.74 -12.39 -6.25
CA VAL A 14 -28.15 -11.58 -5.10
C VAL A 14 -27.98 -10.09 -5.46
N ALA A 15 -29.10 -9.43 -5.77
CA ALA A 15 -29.17 -7.98 -5.92
C ALA A 15 -28.99 -7.30 -4.55
N VAL A 16 -27.99 -6.44 -4.43
CA VAL A 16 -27.79 -5.56 -3.28
C VAL A 16 -28.70 -4.33 -3.45
N PRO A 17 -29.62 -4.01 -2.51
CA PRO A 17 -30.48 -2.84 -2.66
C PRO A 17 -29.71 -1.56 -2.29
N LEU A 18 -29.68 -0.61 -3.22
CA LEU A 18 -29.24 0.77 -2.97
C LEU A 18 -30.32 1.55 -2.19
N PRO A 19 -29.97 2.39 -1.21
CA PRO A 19 -30.93 3.25 -0.54
C PRO A 19 -31.36 4.42 -1.45
N ARG A 20 -32.68 4.60 -1.55
CA ARG A 20 -33.36 5.69 -2.27
C ARG A 20 -32.99 7.08 -1.71
N ARG A 21 -32.64 8.01 -2.60
CA ARG A 21 -32.84 9.48 -2.47
C ARG A 21 -34.13 9.81 -3.25
N LEU A 22 -35.01 10.77 -2.95
CA LEU A 22 -35.05 11.97 -2.11
C LEU A 22 -36.54 12.32 -1.91
N GLY A 23 -36.88 13.06 -0.85
CA GLY A 23 -38.19 13.70 -0.66
C GLY A 23 -38.05 14.98 0.17
N GLU A 24 -38.47 16.09 -0.43
CA GLU A 24 -38.36 17.50 -0.05
C GLU A 24 -38.86 17.84 1.35
N ILE A 25 -38.24 18.84 2.01
CA ILE A 25 -38.95 19.92 2.73
C ILE A 25 -38.19 21.23 2.51
N SER A 26 -38.94 22.22 2.06
CA SER A 26 -38.55 23.59 1.73
C SER A 26 -38.54 24.56 2.93
N ARG A 27 -37.68 25.58 2.82
CA ARG A 27 -37.84 26.99 3.27
C ARG A 27 -38.15 27.28 4.75
N ARG A 28 -37.23 28.02 5.39
CA ARG A 28 -37.55 29.34 5.99
C ARG A 28 -36.30 30.22 6.11
N ARG A 29 -36.48 31.47 5.68
CA ARG A 29 -35.55 32.61 5.73
C ARG A 29 -35.32 33.06 7.19
N GLY A 30 -34.14 33.61 7.44
CA GLY A 30 -33.86 34.46 8.60
C GLY A 30 -32.49 35.11 8.44
N ALA A 31 -32.48 36.41 8.19
CA ALA A 31 -31.31 37.23 7.90
C ALA A 31 -30.65 37.76 9.18
N THR A 32 -29.35 38.07 9.12
CA THR A 32 -28.61 39.16 9.81
C THR A 32 -27.13 39.02 9.39
N ALA A 33 -26.55 39.95 8.61
CA ALA A 33 -25.86 41.19 9.05
C ALA A 33 -24.64 40.91 9.95
N ALA A 34 -23.46 41.52 9.87
CA ALA A 34 -22.81 42.49 8.97
C ALA A 34 -21.33 42.61 9.43
N ALA A 35 -20.42 43.03 8.52
CA ALA A 35 -19.15 43.75 8.77
C ALA A 35 -18.08 43.08 9.69
N ALA A 36 -16.77 43.35 9.65
CA ALA A 36 -15.99 44.44 9.08
C ALA A 36 -14.53 43.95 8.81
N ARG A 37 -13.85 44.71 7.96
CA ARG A 37 -12.43 44.64 7.59
C ARG A 37 -11.59 45.51 8.53
N THR A 38 -10.30 45.15 8.72
CA THR A 38 -9.13 46.05 8.90
C THR A 38 -7.84 45.18 8.85
N ALA A 39 -6.97 45.30 7.83
CA ALA A 39 -5.76 46.15 7.68
C ALA A 39 -4.59 45.78 8.65
N ARG A 40 -3.43 45.25 8.21
CA ARG A 40 -2.16 45.93 7.74
C ARG A 40 -1.69 47.06 8.69
N ALA A 41 -0.41 47.29 9.05
CA ALA A 41 0.94 46.87 8.66
C ALA A 41 1.95 47.28 9.80
N CYS A 42 3.11 46.64 9.95
CA CYS A 42 4.49 47.13 9.67
C CYS A 42 5.07 48.29 10.54
N GLY A 43 6.31 48.10 11.04
CA GLY A 43 7.22 49.12 11.59
C GLY A 43 8.25 48.48 12.56
N THR A 44 9.46 48.06 12.13
CA THR A 44 10.76 48.76 12.04
C THR A 44 11.25 49.52 13.28
N ALA A 45 12.45 49.13 13.74
CA ALA A 45 13.35 49.70 14.78
C ALA A 45 13.98 51.06 14.32
N PRO A 46 15.02 51.72 14.94
CA PRO A 46 16.16 51.20 15.75
C PRO A 46 16.80 52.13 16.83
N GLY A 47 17.92 51.69 17.44
CA GLY A 47 18.93 52.50 18.17
C GLY A 47 19.10 52.13 19.66
N ALA A 48 20.28 52.09 20.31
CA ALA A 48 21.64 52.46 19.95
C ALA A 48 22.69 51.82 20.93
N ALA A 49 23.90 51.62 20.39
CA ALA A 49 25.26 51.79 20.93
C ALA A 49 25.60 51.66 22.43
N GLY A 50 26.64 50.86 22.71
CA GLY A 50 27.51 50.97 23.90
C GLY A 50 28.73 50.04 23.80
N ARG A 51 29.91 50.61 23.53
CA ARG A 51 31.24 49.94 23.53
C ARG A 51 31.83 49.98 24.94
N HIS A 52 32.55 48.94 25.39
CA HIS A 52 33.80 49.01 26.17
C HIS A 52 34.41 47.61 26.45
N GLY A 53 35.73 47.49 26.23
CA GLY A 53 36.67 46.77 27.12
C GLY A 53 36.80 45.24 27.08
N THR A 54 37.83 44.74 26.39
CA THR A 54 38.57 43.47 26.68
C THR A 54 39.42 43.60 27.98
N PRO A 55 39.89 42.52 28.67
CA PRO A 55 40.48 41.31 28.07
C PRO A 55 40.26 39.94 28.77
N ALA A 56 40.52 38.90 27.95
CA ALA A 56 41.08 37.58 28.25
C ALA A 56 40.62 36.80 29.50
N THR A 57 39.83 35.73 29.27
CA THR A 57 39.89 34.48 30.03
C THR A 57 39.49 33.31 29.11
N ALA A 58 40.36 32.30 29.00
CA ALA A 58 40.06 31.05 28.31
C ALA A 58 39.31 30.09 29.25
N PRO A 59 38.33 29.34 28.73
CA PRO A 59 38.15 27.94 29.14
C PRO A 59 37.85 26.99 27.95
N PRO A 60 37.87 25.66 28.16
CA PRO A 60 38.39 24.71 27.18
C PRO A 60 37.34 23.99 26.32
N GLY A 61 37.81 23.51 25.17
CA GLY A 61 37.49 22.19 24.61
C GLY A 61 36.03 21.84 24.35
N ARG A 62 35.52 22.20 23.16
CA ARG A 62 34.44 21.46 22.48
C ARG A 62 34.58 21.54 20.96
N ASP A 63 35.42 20.68 20.40
CA ASP A 63 35.32 20.27 18.99
C ASP A 63 35.16 18.75 18.90
N ARG A 64 33.94 18.30 19.23
CA ARG A 64 33.42 16.99 18.83
C ARG A 64 32.02 17.23 18.29
N GLY A 65 31.88 17.41 16.98
CA GLY A 65 30.53 17.58 16.43
C GLY A 65 30.37 17.98 14.97
N ALA A 66 31.32 17.71 14.08
CA ALA A 66 31.08 17.93 12.65
C ALA A 66 31.88 16.97 11.75
N ARG A 67 31.82 15.66 12.03
CA ARG A 67 32.07 14.68 10.96
C ARG A 67 30.80 14.60 10.13
N GLY A 68 30.70 15.49 9.15
CA GLY A 68 29.77 15.37 8.05
C GLY A 68 29.86 13.95 7.50
N ALA A 69 28.70 13.30 7.42
CA ALA A 69 28.55 11.99 6.80
C ALA A 69 29.03 12.07 5.35
N ARG A 70 30.31 11.76 5.14
CA ARG A 70 30.84 11.39 3.83
C ARG A 70 30.17 10.07 3.47
N GLY A 71 28.99 10.16 2.86
CA GLY A 71 28.32 9.05 2.20
C GLY A 71 29.11 8.66 0.96
N GLY A 72 30.24 7.98 1.17
CA GLY A 72 30.83 7.15 0.13
C GLY A 72 29.75 6.17 -0.32
N ARG A 73 29.50 6.08 -1.62
CA ARG A 73 28.70 5.00 -2.17
C ARG A 73 29.46 3.73 -1.83
N ASP A 74 29.04 3.04 -0.77
CA ASP A 74 29.64 1.77 -0.36
C ASP A 74 29.56 0.80 -1.53
N THR A 75 30.67 0.64 -2.25
CA THR A 75 31.02 -0.60 -2.92
C THR A 75 31.36 -1.62 -1.84
N ALA A 76 30.40 -1.91 -0.96
CA ALA A 76 30.55 -2.93 0.05
C ALA A 76 30.78 -4.24 -0.70
N ALA A 77 31.90 -4.91 -0.39
CA ALA A 77 32.19 -6.23 -0.88
C ALA A 77 30.93 -7.13 -0.71
N PRO A 78 30.65 -8.03 -1.67
CA PRO A 78 29.52 -8.94 -1.55
C PRO A 78 29.56 -9.64 -0.19
N PRO A 79 28.41 -9.82 0.48
CA PRO A 79 28.39 -10.46 1.78
C PRO A 79 28.99 -11.85 1.66
N GLY A 80 29.87 -12.21 2.60
CA GLY A 80 30.43 -13.56 2.67
C GLY A 80 29.32 -14.63 2.74
N PRO A 81 29.60 -15.86 2.31
CA PRO A 81 28.59 -16.91 2.11
C PRO A 81 27.74 -17.18 3.36
N ALA A 82 28.35 -17.15 4.56
CA ALA A 82 27.65 -17.34 5.83
C ALA A 82 26.61 -16.24 6.11
N ARG A 83 26.91 -14.98 5.77
CA ARG A 83 25.98 -13.86 5.95
C ARG A 83 24.82 -13.94 4.96
N LEU A 84 25.10 -14.31 3.72
CA LEU A 84 24.07 -14.53 2.70
C LEU A 84 23.13 -15.66 3.14
N ALA A 85 23.66 -16.79 3.58
CA ALA A 85 22.88 -17.92 4.09
C ALA A 85 21.99 -17.50 5.27
N ARG A 86 22.52 -16.73 6.24
CA ARG A 86 21.73 -16.21 7.36
C ARG A 86 20.58 -15.32 6.89
N THR A 87 20.82 -14.41 5.95
CA THR A 87 19.78 -13.55 5.38
C THR A 87 18.70 -14.37 4.68
N VAL A 88 19.09 -15.36 3.86
CA VAL A 88 18.14 -16.25 3.18
C VAL A 88 17.28 -17.00 4.20
N TRP A 89 17.90 -17.67 5.17
CA TRP A 89 17.16 -18.41 6.19
C TRP A 89 16.25 -17.53 7.05
N THR A 90 16.69 -16.31 7.35
CA THR A 90 15.87 -15.36 8.12
C THR A 90 14.63 -14.95 7.33
N VAL A 91 14.79 -14.54 6.06
CA VAL A 91 13.67 -14.09 5.23
C VAL A 91 12.71 -15.23 4.91
N VAL A 92 13.25 -16.40 4.52
CA VAL A 92 12.46 -17.60 4.24
C VAL A 92 11.76 -18.09 5.51
N GLY A 93 12.43 -18.07 6.66
CA GLY A 93 11.85 -18.42 7.95
C GLY A 93 10.69 -17.51 8.34
N VAL A 94 10.85 -16.19 8.18
CA VAL A 94 9.76 -15.22 8.42
C VAL A 94 8.57 -15.52 7.51
N HIS A 95 8.80 -15.71 6.21
CA HIS A 95 7.73 -16.04 5.25
C HIS A 95 7.02 -17.35 5.60
N ALA A 96 7.78 -18.41 5.89
CA ALA A 96 7.23 -19.73 6.20
C ALA A 96 6.40 -19.70 7.48
N VAL A 97 6.93 -19.09 8.55
CA VAL A 97 6.22 -18.99 9.84
C VAL A 97 4.97 -18.12 9.72
N SER A 98 5.06 -16.93 9.10
CA SER A 98 3.88 -16.07 8.93
C SER A 98 2.82 -16.76 8.08
N THR A 99 3.22 -17.43 7.00
CA THR A 99 2.32 -18.20 6.14
C THR A 99 1.63 -19.32 6.92
N ALA A 100 2.38 -20.11 7.68
CA ALA A 100 1.82 -21.19 8.47
C ALA A 100 0.80 -20.68 9.49
N VAL A 101 1.10 -19.58 10.18
CA VAL A 101 0.19 -18.97 11.17
C VAL A 101 -1.07 -18.41 10.49
N HIS A 102 -0.93 -17.70 9.37
CA HIS A 102 -2.06 -17.19 8.57
C HIS A 102 -2.98 -18.31 8.11
N LEU A 103 -2.42 -19.37 7.51
CA LEU A 103 -3.19 -20.50 6.98
C LEU A 103 -3.81 -21.34 8.10
N LEU A 104 -3.11 -21.53 9.23
CA LEU A 104 -3.64 -22.24 10.39
C LEU A 104 -4.85 -21.50 10.96
N ILE A 105 -4.73 -20.19 11.21
CA ILE A 105 -5.83 -19.40 11.77
C ILE A 105 -6.99 -19.31 10.78
N LEU A 106 -6.71 -19.17 9.48
CA LEU A 106 -7.73 -19.23 8.43
C LEU A 106 -8.47 -20.56 8.44
N ALA A 107 -7.76 -21.69 8.58
CA ALA A 107 -8.36 -23.02 8.67
C ALA A 107 -9.23 -23.18 9.92
N LEU A 108 -8.77 -22.70 11.08
CA LEU A 108 -9.51 -22.75 12.34
C LEU A 108 -10.80 -21.92 12.31
N LEU A 109 -10.79 -20.79 11.60
CA LEU A 109 -11.95 -19.91 11.43
C LEU A 109 -12.86 -20.29 10.25
N ASN A 110 -12.47 -21.27 9.44
CA ASN A 110 -13.28 -21.73 8.32
C ASN A 110 -14.34 -22.72 8.85
N PRO A 111 -15.64 -22.48 8.59
CA PRO A 111 -16.70 -23.33 9.14
C PRO A 111 -16.63 -24.76 8.59
N PRO A 112 -17.03 -25.78 9.37
CA PRO A 112 -17.18 -27.15 8.88
C PRO A 112 -18.10 -27.19 7.66
N GLY A 113 -17.68 -27.88 6.59
CA GLY A 113 -18.41 -27.91 5.32
C GLY A 113 -18.32 -26.61 4.48
N GLY A 114 -17.53 -25.62 4.92
CA GLY A 114 -17.29 -24.38 4.18
C GLY A 114 -16.37 -24.56 2.95
N PRO A 115 -16.13 -23.46 2.20
CA PRO A 115 -15.22 -23.47 1.04
C PRO A 115 -13.82 -23.98 1.39
N ARG A 116 -13.09 -24.55 0.42
CA ARG A 116 -11.71 -24.97 0.66
C ARG A 116 -10.82 -23.74 0.90
N LEU A 117 -9.68 -23.93 1.56
CA LEU A 117 -8.72 -22.84 1.79
C LEU A 117 -8.29 -22.17 0.48
N LYS A 118 -8.09 -22.95 -0.58
CA LYS A 118 -7.80 -22.42 -1.92
C LYS A 118 -8.89 -21.48 -2.41
N ASP A 119 -10.16 -21.84 -2.21
CA ASP A 119 -11.30 -21.00 -2.63
C ASP A 119 -11.33 -19.68 -1.84
N ARG A 120 -10.95 -19.70 -0.55
CA ARG A 120 -10.77 -18.48 0.26
C ARG A 120 -9.64 -17.59 -0.27
N LEU A 121 -8.50 -18.17 -0.62
CA LEU A 121 -7.34 -17.44 -1.17
C LEU A 121 -7.60 -16.88 -2.58
N LEU A 122 -8.63 -17.38 -3.26
CA LEU A 122 -9.05 -16.94 -4.60
C LEU A 122 -10.37 -16.15 -4.60
N ALA A 123 -10.85 -15.73 -3.43
CA ALA A 123 -12.08 -14.94 -3.33
C ALA A 123 -11.91 -13.51 -3.88
N TRP A 124 -13.04 -12.88 -4.21
CA TRP A 124 -13.15 -11.45 -4.54
C TRP A 124 -12.26 -11.03 -5.73
N ASP A 125 -11.32 -10.09 -5.55
CA ASP A 125 -10.51 -9.51 -6.64
C ASP A 125 -9.69 -10.56 -7.39
N ALA A 126 -9.36 -11.68 -6.74
CA ALA A 126 -8.64 -12.78 -7.38
C ALA A 126 -9.44 -13.36 -8.56
N LEU A 127 -10.77 -13.39 -8.49
CA LEU A 127 -11.61 -13.87 -9.59
C LEU A 127 -11.46 -13.00 -10.85
N LEU A 128 -11.30 -11.69 -10.66
CA LEU A 128 -11.13 -10.72 -11.75
C LEU A 128 -9.74 -10.87 -12.37
N TYR A 129 -8.69 -11.04 -11.54
CA TYR A 129 -7.36 -11.37 -12.03
C TYR A 129 -7.31 -12.73 -12.77
N LEU A 130 -8.01 -13.74 -12.27
CA LEU A 130 -8.07 -15.06 -12.90
C LEU A 130 -8.77 -14.99 -14.26
N SER A 131 -9.92 -14.31 -14.35
CA SER A 131 -10.60 -14.11 -15.64
C SER A 131 -9.72 -13.34 -16.64
N ILE A 132 -8.93 -12.34 -16.20
CA ILE A 132 -7.96 -11.70 -17.10
C ILE A 132 -6.84 -12.67 -17.51
N ALA A 133 -6.40 -13.55 -16.61
CA ALA A 133 -5.35 -14.52 -16.89
C ALA A 133 -5.80 -15.65 -17.82
N THR A 134 -7.07 -16.04 -17.80
CA THR A 134 -7.64 -17.07 -18.69
C THR A 134 -8.18 -16.44 -19.98
N ASP A 135 -9.11 -15.50 -19.85
CA ASP A 135 -9.99 -15.04 -20.92
C ASP A 135 -9.49 -13.74 -21.56
N GLY A 136 -8.69 -12.97 -20.80
CA GLY A 136 -8.16 -11.68 -21.24
C GLY A 136 -9.09 -10.51 -20.89
N TYR A 137 -8.83 -9.35 -21.47
CA TYR A 137 -9.61 -8.16 -21.20
C TYR A 137 -10.87 -8.08 -22.08
N PRO A 138 -12.01 -7.60 -21.53
CA PRO A 138 -13.22 -7.35 -22.33
C PRO A 138 -12.93 -6.29 -23.39
N ARG A 139 -13.75 -6.25 -24.45
CA ARG A 139 -13.54 -5.31 -25.57
C ARG A 139 -13.95 -3.87 -25.26
N GLY A 140 -14.85 -3.65 -24.30
CA GLY A 140 -15.38 -2.33 -23.98
C GLY A 140 -16.01 -2.27 -22.59
N LEU A 141 -16.91 -1.32 -22.41
CA LEU A 141 -17.73 -1.17 -21.21
C LEU A 141 -18.71 -2.34 -21.04
N SER A 142 -19.11 -2.61 -19.80
CA SER A 142 -20.07 -3.66 -19.45
C SER A 142 -21.33 -3.05 -18.85
N TYR A 143 -22.49 -3.62 -19.15
CA TYR A 143 -23.79 -3.10 -18.72
C TYR A 143 -24.64 -4.21 -18.10
N THR A 144 -25.49 -3.86 -17.15
CA THR A 144 -26.54 -4.76 -16.62
C THR A 144 -27.63 -4.98 -17.66
N PRO A 145 -28.53 -5.98 -17.50
CA PRO A 145 -29.67 -6.18 -18.39
C PRO A 145 -30.57 -4.94 -18.53
N GLU A 146 -30.61 -4.11 -17.50
CA GLU A 146 -31.36 -2.84 -17.45
C GLU A 146 -30.62 -1.67 -18.12
N GLY A 147 -29.45 -1.92 -18.72
CA GLY A 147 -28.65 -0.91 -19.43
C GLY A 147 -27.80 -0.01 -18.52
N SER A 148 -27.71 -0.31 -17.23
CA SER A 148 -26.86 0.46 -16.30
C SER A 148 -25.40 0.05 -16.44
N LEU A 149 -24.49 1.02 -16.48
CA LEU A 149 -23.05 0.74 -16.55
C LEU A 149 -22.59 -0.01 -15.28
N THR A 150 -21.75 -1.02 -15.46
CA THR A 150 -21.15 -1.79 -14.36
C THR A 150 -19.62 -1.87 -14.50
N GLY A 151 -18.95 -2.25 -13.41
CA GLY A 151 -17.52 -2.52 -13.39
C GLY A 151 -17.15 -3.75 -14.22
N ASN A 152 -15.91 -3.78 -14.70
CA ASN A 152 -15.37 -4.96 -15.37
C ASN A 152 -13.84 -5.06 -15.21
N ASN A 153 -13.26 -6.10 -15.81
CA ASN A 153 -11.84 -6.42 -15.71
C ASN A 153 -10.89 -5.29 -16.16
N LEU A 154 -11.31 -4.31 -16.97
CA LEU A 154 -10.45 -3.17 -17.36
C LEU A 154 -10.05 -2.30 -16.15
N ALA A 155 -10.77 -2.41 -15.03
CA ALA A 155 -10.40 -1.74 -13.79
C ALA A 155 -9.09 -2.29 -13.18
N PHE A 156 -8.69 -3.52 -13.54
CA PHE A 156 -7.54 -4.23 -12.98
C PHE A 156 -6.33 -4.15 -13.91
N PHE A 157 -5.19 -3.80 -13.34
CA PHE A 157 -3.96 -3.53 -14.07
C PHE A 157 -3.24 -4.81 -14.53
N PRO A 158 -2.43 -4.75 -15.60
CA PRO A 158 -2.12 -5.93 -16.40
C PRO A 158 -0.98 -6.80 -15.86
N LEU A 159 -0.02 -6.26 -15.10
CA LEU A 159 1.21 -7.01 -14.83
C LEU A 159 0.96 -8.30 -14.04
N TYR A 160 0.15 -8.24 -12.98
CA TYR A 160 -0.15 -9.41 -12.17
C TYR A 160 -0.85 -10.54 -12.97
N PRO A 161 -2.01 -10.32 -13.61
CA PRO A 161 -2.71 -11.40 -14.31
C PRO A 161 -1.94 -11.91 -15.54
N GLN A 162 -1.10 -11.09 -16.18
CA GLN A 162 -0.24 -11.57 -17.27
C GLN A 162 0.89 -12.48 -16.76
N LEU A 163 1.45 -12.20 -15.59
CA LEU A 163 2.41 -13.10 -14.94
C LEU A 163 1.74 -14.40 -14.46
N VAL A 164 0.49 -14.34 -13.98
CA VAL A 164 -0.30 -15.54 -13.67
C VAL A 164 -0.52 -16.37 -14.94
N ARG A 165 -0.92 -15.75 -16.05
CA ARG A 165 -1.08 -16.41 -17.36
C ARG A 165 0.21 -17.06 -17.83
N LEU A 166 1.34 -16.36 -17.71
CA LEU A 166 2.65 -16.89 -18.08
C LEU A 166 3.01 -18.12 -17.24
N LEU A 167 2.86 -18.03 -15.92
CA LEU A 167 3.16 -19.12 -15.01
C LEU A 167 2.26 -20.33 -15.32
N HIS A 168 0.94 -20.12 -15.36
CA HIS A 168 -0.06 -21.13 -15.74
C HIS A 168 0.29 -21.87 -17.04
N ARG A 169 0.63 -21.14 -18.11
CA ARG A 169 1.00 -21.74 -19.39
C ARG A 169 2.34 -22.48 -19.37
N SER A 170 3.30 -21.98 -18.60
CA SER A 170 4.64 -22.57 -18.54
C SER A 170 4.72 -23.84 -17.69
N THR A 171 3.90 -23.95 -16.64
CA THR A 171 3.92 -25.09 -15.71
C THR A 171 2.80 -26.10 -15.96
N GLY A 172 1.75 -25.71 -16.70
CA GLY A 172 0.53 -26.51 -16.89
C GLY A 172 -0.36 -26.60 -15.65
N THR A 173 -0.04 -25.91 -14.56
CA THR A 173 -0.86 -25.87 -13.33
C THR A 173 -2.07 -24.98 -13.53
N ASP A 174 -3.22 -25.24 -12.89
CA ASP A 174 -4.39 -24.36 -13.00
C ASP A 174 -4.11 -22.89 -12.61
N ALA A 175 -4.83 -21.95 -13.23
CA ALA A 175 -4.60 -20.52 -13.06
C ALA A 175 -4.72 -20.05 -11.60
N GLY A 176 -5.61 -20.67 -10.80
CA GLY A 176 -5.76 -20.38 -9.38
C GLY A 176 -4.51 -20.74 -8.58
N THR A 177 -3.96 -21.93 -8.81
CA THR A 177 -2.69 -22.35 -8.17
C THR A 177 -1.53 -21.46 -8.64
N ALA A 178 -1.48 -21.10 -9.93
CA ALA A 178 -0.48 -20.18 -10.45
C ALA A 178 -0.57 -18.79 -9.78
N ALA A 179 -1.78 -18.26 -9.55
CA ALA A 179 -1.97 -16.98 -8.87
C ALA A 179 -1.47 -17.01 -7.42
N ILE A 180 -1.82 -18.05 -6.65
CA ILE A 180 -1.34 -18.21 -5.28
C ILE A 180 0.19 -18.34 -5.27
N ALA A 181 0.75 -19.22 -6.11
CA ALA A 181 2.20 -19.41 -6.20
C ALA A 181 2.94 -18.11 -6.53
N LEU A 182 2.42 -17.32 -7.49
CA LEU A 182 2.98 -16.03 -7.84
C LEU A 182 2.94 -15.05 -6.66
N SER A 183 1.85 -15.01 -5.90
CA SER A 183 1.75 -14.17 -4.69
C SER A 183 2.77 -14.54 -3.62
N HIS A 184 3.02 -15.84 -3.41
CA HIS A 184 4.07 -16.30 -2.49
C HIS A 184 5.47 -15.90 -2.96
N LEU A 185 5.79 -16.10 -4.25
CA LEU A 185 7.06 -15.70 -4.84
C LEU A 185 7.26 -14.17 -4.74
N ALA A 186 6.21 -13.41 -5.00
CA ALA A 186 6.22 -11.96 -4.87
C ALA A 186 6.40 -11.51 -3.42
N LEU A 187 5.74 -12.15 -2.45
CA LEU A 187 5.92 -11.84 -1.03
C LEU A 187 7.35 -12.15 -0.57
N LEU A 188 7.94 -13.26 -1.01
CA LEU A 188 9.36 -13.55 -0.75
C LEU A 188 10.26 -12.45 -1.32
N ALA A 189 10.06 -12.06 -2.58
CA ALA A 189 10.81 -10.97 -3.20
C ALA A 189 10.65 -9.64 -2.44
N ALA A 190 9.44 -9.31 -2.01
CA ALA A 190 9.14 -8.15 -1.18
C ALA A 190 9.87 -8.20 0.17
N LEU A 191 9.91 -9.35 0.83
CA LEU A 191 10.60 -9.51 2.11
C LEU A 191 12.11 -9.39 1.95
N PHE A 192 12.70 -9.94 0.88
CA PHE A 192 14.13 -9.76 0.59
C PHE A 192 14.47 -8.29 0.33
N ALA A 193 13.69 -7.61 -0.52
CA ALA A 193 13.92 -6.20 -0.84
C ALA A 193 13.73 -5.30 0.38
N THR A 194 12.67 -5.54 1.18
CA THR A 194 12.41 -4.81 2.44
C THR A 194 13.51 -5.05 3.45
N TYR A 195 13.90 -6.30 3.68
CA TYR A 195 14.98 -6.65 4.61
C TYR A 195 16.29 -5.96 4.21
N ALA A 196 16.65 -6.01 2.92
CA ALA A 196 17.85 -5.36 2.42
C ALA A 196 17.81 -3.83 2.54
N LEU A 197 16.66 -3.21 2.27
CA LEU A 197 16.44 -1.78 2.43
C LEU A 197 16.54 -1.35 3.90
N LEU A 198 15.80 -1.99 4.78
CA LEU A 198 15.79 -1.67 6.21
C LEU A 198 17.15 -1.97 6.87
N THR A 199 17.87 -3.00 6.42
CA THR A 199 19.22 -3.28 6.93
C THR A 199 20.16 -2.12 6.63
N ARG A 200 20.07 -1.53 5.42
CA ARG A 200 20.89 -0.38 5.03
C ARG A 200 20.51 0.91 5.75
N LEU A 201 19.22 1.12 6.01
CA LEU A 201 18.73 2.34 6.64
C LEU A 201 18.85 2.32 8.17
N TYR A 202 18.60 1.17 8.79
CA TYR A 202 18.34 1.07 10.23
C TYR A 202 19.01 -0.12 10.93
N GLY A 203 19.76 -0.95 10.20
CA GLY A 203 20.47 -2.11 10.73
C GLY A 203 19.66 -3.41 10.73
N GLU A 204 20.37 -4.53 10.90
CA GLU A 204 19.84 -5.90 10.73
C GLU A 204 18.68 -6.20 11.68
N ARG A 205 18.76 -5.78 12.95
CA ARG A 205 17.70 -6.04 13.93
C ARG A 205 16.37 -5.37 13.55
N VAL A 206 16.41 -4.14 13.04
CA VAL A 206 15.21 -3.42 12.57
C VAL A 206 14.66 -4.09 11.32
N ALA A 207 15.53 -4.59 10.44
CA ALA A 207 15.12 -5.33 9.25
C ALA A 207 14.36 -6.63 9.58
N VAL A 208 14.86 -7.44 10.51
CA VAL A 208 14.17 -8.66 10.96
C VAL A 208 12.79 -8.33 11.53
N ILE A 209 12.73 -7.38 12.46
CA ILE A 209 11.48 -6.97 13.11
C ILE A 209 10.51 -6.40 12.07
N GLY A 210 10.98 -5.55 11.17
CA GLY A 210 10.19 -4.98 10.08
C GLY A 210 9.62 -6.04 9.15
N SER A 211 10.40 -7.07 8.78
CA SER A 211 9.93 -8.20 7.98
C SER A 211 8.83 -9.00 8.68
N VAL A 212 8.94 -9.25 9.99
CA VAL A 212 7.89 -9.94 10.77
C VAL A 212 6.63 -9.08 10.86
N LEU A 213 6.79 -7.78 11.12
CA LEU A 213 5.65 -6.86 11.17
C LEU A 213 4.90 -6.83 9.84
N LEU A 214 5.64 -6.78 8.73
CA LEU A 214 5.11 -6.76 7.37
C LEU A 214 4.37 -8.05 7.01
N ALA A 215 5.00 -9.20 7.22
CA ALA A 215 4.46 -10.49 6.76
C ALA A 215 3.32 -11.01 7.64
N GLY A 216 3.35 -10.72 8.95
CA GLY A 216 2.47 -11.34 9.93
C GLY A 216 1.58 -10.37 10.70
N ALA A 217 2.14 -9.24 11.16
CA ALA A 217 1.50 -8.45 12.20
C ALA A 217 0.45 -7.45 11.70
N GLN A 218 0.50 -7.07 10.43
CA GLN A 218 -0.47 -6.12 9.90
C GLN A 218 -1.87 -6.75 9.82
N PRO A 219 -2.92 -6.04 10.26
CA PRO A 219 -4.28 -6.38 9.89
C PRO A 219 -4.35 -6.51 8.36
N MET A 220 -5.02 -7.57 7.88
CA MET A 220 -5.09 -7.90 6.45
C MET A 220 -3.78 -8.35 5.78
N ALA A 221 -2.70 -8.67 6.52
CA ALA A 221 -1.47 -9.24 5.93
C ALA A 221 -1.71 -10.55 5.16
N LEU A 222 -2.77 -11.30 5.50
CA LEU A 222 -3.24 -12.49 4.76
C LEU A 222 -3.44 -12.22 3.27
N THR A 223 -3.77 -10.98 2.87
CA THR A 223 -3.97 -10.59 1.47
C THR A 223 -2.71 -10.74 0.61
N PHE A 224 -1.52 -10.77 1.22
CA PHE A 224 -0.29 -11.09 0.48
C PHE A 224 -0.20 -12.56 0.05
N LEU A 225 -0.99 -13.45 0.65
CA LEU A 225 -1.06 -14.87 0.30
C LEU A 225 -2.19 -15.18 -0.69
N MET A 226 -3.13 -14.24 -0.86
CA MET A 226 -4.25 -14.37 -1.80
C MET A 226 -3.78 -14.20 -3.24
N GLY A 227 -4.58 -14.62 -4.22
CA GLY A 227 -4.35 -14.42 -5.66
C GLY A 227 -4.47 -12.96 -6.11
N TYR A 228 -3.75 -12.07 -5.43
CA TYR A 228 -3.88 -10.63 -5.41
C TYR A 228 -2.56 -9.95 -5.83
N SER A 229 -2.66 -8.76 -6.40
CA SER A 229 -1.52 -7.95 -6.86
C SER A 229 -0.62 -7.36 -5.76
N GLU A 230 -1.08 -7.38 -4.51
CA GLU A 230 -0.54 -6.64 -3.37
C GLU A 230 0.92 -7.01 -3.09
N ALA A 231 1.22 -8.31 -3.09
CA ALA A 231 2.58 -8.79 -2.83
C ALA A 231 3.53 -8.38 -3.97
N LEU A 232 3.08 -8.44 -5.22
CA LEU A 232 3.86 -8.02 -6.39
C LEU A 232 4.11 -6.52 -6.39
N PHE A 233 3.09 -5.72 -6.10
CA PHE A 233 3.22 -4.28 -5.95
C PHE A 233 4.27 -3.93 -4.89
N LEU A 234 4.17 -4.55 -3.70
CA LEU A 234 5.11 -4.33 -2.62
C LEU A 234 6.54 -4.73 -2.99
N ALA A 235 6.72 -5.85 -3.70
CA ALA A 235 8.03 -6.29 -4.18
C ALA A 235 8.67 -5.24 -5.10
N LEU A 236 7.91 -4.73 -6.08
CA LEU A 236 8.39 -3.72 -7.01
C LEU A 236 8.63 -2.37 -6.33
N ALA A 237 7.77 -1.95 -5.41
CA ALA A 237 7.92 -0.72 -4.65
C ALA A 237 9.19 -0.73 -3.77
N THR A 238 9.40 -1.81 -3.03
CA THR A 238 10.57 -1.94 -2.13
C THR A 238 11.86 -2.15 -2.89
N ALA A 239 11.83 -2.91 -3.99
CA ALA A 239 12.97 -3.05 -4.89
C ALA A 239 13.32 -1.71 -5.56
N THR A 240 12.32 -0.89 -5.92
CA THR A 240 12.55 0.47 -6.44
C THR A 240 13.28 1.34 -5.41
N LEU A 241 12.78 1.39 -4.17
CA LEU A 241 13.39 2.15 -3.09
C LEU A 241 14.81 1.67 -2.80
N LEU A 242 15.05 0.36 -2.80
CA LEU A 242 16.37 -0.23 -2.64
C LEU A 242 17.31 0.12 -3.79
N ALA A 243 16.85 0.05 -5.04
CA ALA A 243 17.63 0.41 -6.23
C ALA A 243 17.99 1.90 -6.22
N ALA A 244 17.03 2.78 -5.92
CA ALA A 244 17.25 4.21 -5.78
C ALA A 244 18.25 4.52 -4.65
N HIS A 245 18.11 3.86 -3.50
CA HIS A 245 19.06 3.99 -2.39
C HIS A 245 20.49 3.54 -2.75
N ARG A 246 20.63 2.56 -3.66
CA ARG A 246 21.92 2.11 -4.20
C ARG A 246 22.44 2.95 -5.37
N GLY A 247 21.70 3.97 -5.82
CA GLY A 247 22.03 4.75 -7.01
C GLY A 247 21.87 4.01 -8.33
N ALA A 248 21.19 2.85 -8.34
CA ALA A 248 20.87 2.08 -9.53
C ALA A 248 19.63 2.66 -10.23
N TRP A 249 19.75 3.90 -10.71
CA TRP A 249 18.63 4.73 -11.17
C TRP A 249 17.80 4.07 -12.28
N LEU A 250 18.44 3.54 -13.33
CA LEU A 250 17.71 2.91 -14.44
C LEU A 250 16.89 1.70 -13.96
N THR A 251 17.45 0.89 -13.07
CA THR A 251 16.74 -0.22 -12.43
C THR A 251 15.55 0.29 -11.62
N ALA A 252 15.71 1.37 -10.85
CA ALA A 252 14.62 1.98 -10.10
C ALA A 252 13.49 2.48 -11.04
N GLY A 253 13.85 3.09 -12.18
CA GLY A 253 12.89 3.53 -13.19
C GLY A 253 12.09 2.38 -13.79
N VAL A 254 12.75 1.31 -14.23
CA VAL A 254 12.08 0.12 -14.78
C VAL A 254 11.17 -0.54 -13.74
N LEU A 255 11.64 -0.69 -12.50
CA LEU A 255 10.82 -1.25 -11.41
C LEU A 255 9.61 -0.37 -11.09
N THR A 256 9.74 0.96 -11.17
CA THR A 256 8.63 1.90 -10.98
C THR A 256 7.61 1.79 -12.11
N LEU A 257 8.06 1.65 -13.37
CA LEU A 257 7.18 1.41 -14.51
C LEU A 257 6.38 0.13 -14.30
N LEU A 258 7.05 -0.97 -13.94
CA LEU A 258 6.41 -2.25 -13.66
C LEU A 258 5.44 -2.13 -12.48
N ALA A 259 5.80 -1.42 -11.41
CA ALA A 259 4.86 -1.13 -10.32
C ALA A 259 3.62 -0.38 -10.85
N GLY A 260 3.83 0.59 -11.75
CA GLY A 260 2.79 1.33 -12.47
C GLY A 260 1.79 0.46 -13.23
N LEU A 261 2.21 -0.73 -13.65
CA LEU A 261 1.39 -1.74 -14.32
C LEU A 261 0.75 -2.76 -13.36
N THR A 262 0.91 -2.61 -12.04
CA THR A 262 0.24 -3.47 -11.05
C THR A 262 -1.02 -2.86 -10.48
N ARG A 263 -1.03 -1.55 -10.15
CA ARG A 263 -2.15 -0.84 -9.48
C ARG A 263 -1.98 0.69 -9.59
N PRO A 264 -3.06 1.49 -9.44
CA PRO A 264 -2.98 2.96 -9.37
C PRO A 264 -2.12 3.50 -8.21
N ALA A 265 -2.01 2.74 -7.11
CA ALA A 265 -1.21 3.09 -5.94
C ALA A 265 0.29 3.28 -6.27
N ALA A 266 0.75 2.82 -7.44
CA ALA A 266 2.10 3.04 -7.93
C ALA A 266 2.48 4.51 -8.16
N GLY A 267 1.51 5.43 -8.20
CA GLY A 267 1.79 6.86 -8.09
C GLY A 267 2.65 7.20 -6.85
N ALA A 268 2.46 6.47 -5.73
CA ALA A 268 3.29 6.61 -4.54
C ALA A 268 4.76 6.21 -4.77
N VAL A 269 4.99 5.17 -5.57
CA VAL A 269 6.35 4.70 -5.93
C VAL A 269 7.04 5.72 -6.83
N ALA A 270 6.30 6.26 -7.81
CA ALA A 270 6.81 7.31 -8.69
C ALA A 270 7.18 8.58 -7.92
N LEU A 271 6.33 9.05 -7.01
CA LEU A 271 6.65 10.20 -6.14
C LEU A 271 7.86 9.94 -5.24
N ALA A 272 8.01 8.72 -4.72
CA ALA A 272 9.17 8.35 -3.93
C ALA A 272 10.46 8.31 -4.77
N LEU A 273 10.40 7.82 -6.02
CA LEU A 273 11.52 7.87 -6.95
C LEU A 273 11.91 9.33 -7.25
N ILE A 274 10.94 10.19 -7.53
CA ILE A 274 11.17 11.63 -7.72
C ILE A 274 11.84 12.23 -6.49
N ALA A 275 11.34 11.94 -5.29
CA ALA A 275 11.96 12.41 -4.05
C ALA A 275 13.41 11.92 -3.90
N ALA A 276 13.70 10.65 -4.23
CA ALA A 276 15.06 10.11 -4.20
C ALA A 276 15.98 10.82 -5.20
N VAL A 277 15.50 11.11 -6.41
CA VAL A 277 16.25 11.85 -7.44
C VAL A 277 16.50 13.29 -7.01
N VAL A 278 15.50 13.98 -6.45
CA VAL A 278 15.66 15.34 -5.93
C VAL A 278 16.70 15.38 -4.81
N LEU A 279 16.70 14.40 -3.90
CA LEU A 279 17.72 14.29 -2.87
C LEU A 279 19.12 14.05 -3.45
N GLU A 280 19.23 13.22 -4.49
CA GLU A 280 20.51 12.97 -5.16
C GLU A 280 21.03 14.24 -5.84
N ILE A 281 20.18 14.97 -6.58
CA ILE A 281 20.55 16.24 -7.23
C ILE A 281 21.00 17.26 -6.18
N ARG A 282 20.30 17.36 -5.04
CA ARG A 282 20.70 18.25 -3.93
C ARG A 282 22.03 17.83 -3.31
N ARG A 283 22.32 16.53 -3.26
CA ARG A 283 23.57 15.98 -2.68
C ARG A 283 24.77 16.18 -3.61
N THR A 284 24.59 16.02 -4.92
CA THR A 284 25.68 16.08 -5.91
C THR A 284 25.82 17.44 -6.58
N GLY A 285 24.78 18.27 -6.56
CA GLY A 285 24.68 19.51 -7.32
C GLY A 285 24.62 19.29 -8.83
N ARG A 286 24.35 18.07 -9.31
CA ARG A 286 24.43 17.69 -10.73
C ARG A 286 23.15 17.03 -11.21
N LEU A 287 22.75 17.38 -12.43
CA LEU A 287 21.65 16.76 -13.15
C LEU A 287 22.19 15.66 -14.08
N ASP A 288 22.31 14.44 -13.56
CA ASP A 288 22.73 13.29 -14.36
C ASP A 288 21.55 12.74 -15.18
N TRP A 289 21.81 12.27 -16.40
CA TRP A 289 20.76 11.73 -17.29
C TRP A 289 20.10 10.47 -16.73
N ARG A 290 20.82 9.66 -15.93
CA ARG A 290 20.32 8.38 -15.39
C ARG A 290 19.14 8.57 -14.41
N PRO A 291 19.24 9.41 -13.36
CA PRO A 291 18.09 9.78 -12.52
C PRO A 291 16.90 10.37 -13.29
N VAL A 292 17.17 11.25 -14.27
CA VAL A 292 16.11 11.89 -15.07
C VAL A 292 15.38 10.83 -15.91
N THR A 293 16.12 9.98 -16.60
CA THR A 293 15.57 8.87 -17.39
C THR A 293 14.79 7.91 -16.52
N ALA A 294 15.28 7.62 -15.30
CA ALA A 294 14.56 6.78 -14.36
C ALA A 294 13.19 7.34 -13.99
N VAL A 295 13.06 8.65 -13.77
CA VAL A 295 11.78 9.30 -13.50
C VAL A 295 10.87 9.24 -14.73
N VAL A 296 11.37 9.59 -15.91
CA VAL A 296 10.58 9.56 -17.16
C VAL A 296 10.04 8.15 -17.43
N VAL A 297 10.89 7.13 -17.35
CA VAL A 297 10.50 5.73 -17.53
C VAL A 297 9.57 5.28 -16.40
N GLY A 298 9.89 5.59 -15.14
CA GLY A 298 9.09 5.16 -14.00
C GLY A 298 7.67 5.75 -14.01
N CYS A 299 7.53 7.00 -14.41
CA CYS A 299 6.24 7.70 -14.45
C CYS A 299 5.34 7.27 -15.62
N SER A 300 5.81 6.46 -16.58
CA SER A 300 5.02 6.09 -17.77
C SER A 300 4.10 4.89 -17.56
N GLY A 301 4.37 4.03 -16.57
CA GLY A 301 3.64 2.75 -16.39
C GLY A 301 2.14 2.92 -16.17
N THR A 302 1.74 3.68 -15.15
CA THR A 302 0.31 3.91 -14.87
C THR A 302 -0.39 4.68 -16.00
N PRO A 303 0.14 5.80 -16.51
CA PRO A 303 -0.45 6.49 -17.67
C PRO A 303 -0.59 5.59 -18.90
N ALA A 304 0.39 4.74 -19.20
CA ALA A 304 0.33 3.84 -20.36
C ALA A 304 -0.89 2.91 -20.29
N TYR A 305 -1.17 2.34 -19.11
CA TYR A 305 -2.36 1.49 -18.95
C TYR A 305 -3.66 2.29 -19.00
N LEU A 306 -3.72 3.45 -18.36
CA LEU A 306 -4.92 4.31 -18.39
C LEU A 306 -5.25 4.77 -19.83
N LEU A 307 -4.23 5.16 -20.60
CA LEU A 307 -4.37 5.52 -22.01
C LEU A 307 -4.81 4.33 -22.86
N TRP A 308 -4.28 3.14 -22.60
CA TRP A 308 -4.72 1.91 -23.28
C TRP A 308 -6.18 1.59 -23.00
N VAL A 309 -6.64 1.71 -21.76
CA VAL A 309 -8.07 1.56 -21.41
C VAL A 309 -8.88 2.63 -22.13
N GLY A 310 -8.43 3.88 -22.10
CA GLY A 310 -9.16 4.98 -22.70
C GLY A 310 -9.31 4.84 -24.22
N ASN A 311 -8.25 4.42 -24.92
CA ASN A 311 -8.30 4.07 -26.33
C ASN A 311 -9.25 2.89 -26.61
N ARG A 312 -9.23 1.86 -25.75
CA ARG A 312 -10.05 0.65 -25.91
C ARG A 312 -11.54 0.91 -25.77
N VAL A 313 -11.95 1.83 -24.89
CA VAL A 313 -13.37 2.16 -24.68
C VAL A 313 -13.81 3.45 -25.40
N GLY A 314 -12.91 4.15 -26.08
CA GLY A 314 -13.20 5.41 -26.76
C GLY A 314 -13.43 6.61 -25.82
N GLN A 315 -12.96 6.55 -24.57
CA GLN A 315 -13.07 7.62 -23.57
C GLN A 315 -11.81 7.70 -22.71
N LEU A 316 -11.10 8.83 -22.71
CA LEU A 316 -9.84 9.02 -21.96
C LEU A 316 -9.99 8.77 -20.45
N ASN A 317 -11.14 9.11 -19.86
CA ASN A 317 -11.45 8.87 -18.46
C ASN A 317 -12.07 7.49 -18.19
N GLY A 318 -12.13 6.59 -19.18
CA GLY A 318 -12.86 5.33 -19.12
C GLY A 318 -12.51 4.45 -17.92
N TRP A 319 -11.24 4.41 -17.50
CA TRP A 319 -10.85 3.67 -16.30
C TRP A 319 -11.54 4.18 -15.03
N PHE A 320 -11.66 5.51 -14.87
CA PHE A 320 -12.33 6.12 -13.71
C PHE A 320 -13.83 5.83 -13.74
N VAL A 321 -14.45 5.91 -14.93
CA VAL A 321 -15.87 5.61 -15.12
C VAL A 321 -16.17 4.14 -14.74
N ILE A 322 -15.31 3.20 -15.14
CA ILE A 322 -15.45 1.77 -14.79
C ILE A 322 -15.27 1.54 -13.28
N GLN A 323 -14.33 2.22 -12.65
CA GLN A 323 -14.10 2.14 -11.20
C GLN A 323 -15.29 2.66 -10.38
N GLU A 324 -15.86 3.78 -10.81
CA GLU A 324 -17.04 4.35 -10.17
C GLU A 324 -18.27 3.47 -10.36
N ALA A 325 -18.50 2.94 -11.57
CA ALA A 325 -19.61 2.04 -11.86
C ALA A 325 -19.51 0.69 -11.13
N GLY A 326 -18.30 0.14 -10.95
CA GLY A 326 -18.10 -1.16 -10.33
C GLY A 326 -18.06 -1.14 -8.80
N TRP A 327 -17.40 -0.14 -8.23
CA TRP A 327 -17.09 -0.11 -6.79
C TRP A 327 -17.43 1.23 -6.13
N GLY A 328 -18.11 2.15 -6.82
CA GLY A 328 -18.41 3.49 -6.28
C GLY A 328 -17.15 4.29 -5.92
N THR A 329 -16.02 3.97 -6.55
CA THR A 329 -14.70 4.51 -6.19
C THR A 329 -14.34 5.72 -7.03
N HIS A 330 -14.23 6.87 -6.38
CA HIS A 330 -13.70 8.12 -6.93
C HIS A 330 -12.87 8.85 -5.88
N TRP A 331 -12.15 9.89 -6.30
CA TRP A 331 -11.43 10.76 -5.37
C TRP A 331 -12.40 11.76 -4.73
N ASP A 332 -12.53 11.74 -3.41
CA ASP A 332 -13.44 12.62 -2.66
C ASP A 332 -12.73 13.42 -1.55
N SER A 333 -11.39 13.45 -1.60
CA SER A 333 -10.54 14.11 -0.61
C SER A 333 -10.77 13.65 0.84
N GLY A 334 -11.27 12.42 1.02
CA GLY A 334 -11.48 11.81 2.33
C GLY A 334 -12.82 12.13 2.98
N ALA A 335 -13.76 12.74 2.24
CA ALA A 335 -15.09 13.03 2.75
C ALA A 335 -15.84 11.77 3.21
N ALA A 336 -15.78 10.67 2.45
CA ALA A 336 -16.35 9.38 2.83
C ALA A 336 -15.66 8.79 4.04
N PHE A 337 -14.34 8.91 4.17
CA PHE A 337 -13.62 8.44 5.34
C PHE A 337 -14.01 9.23 6.60
N LEU A 338 -14.14 10.55 6.51
CA LEU A 338 -14.58 11.37 7.64
C LEU A 338 -16.02 11.04 8.05
N ARG A 339 -16.94 10.88 7.08
CA ARG A 339 -18.31 10.44 7.36
C ARG A 339 -18.31 9.08 8.06
N PHE A 340 -17.57 8.11 7.53
CA PHE A 340 -17.40 6.79 8.15
C PHE A 340 -16.93 6.89 9.61
N LEU A 341 -15.92 7.71 9.91
CA LEU A 341 -15.46 7.88 11.30
C LEU A 341 -16.55 8.48 12.19
N LEU A 342 -17.21 9.54 11.74
CA LEU A 342 -18.26 10.22 12.50
C LEU A 342 -19.44 9.28 12.77
N ASP A 343 -19.87 8.53 11.76
CA ASP A 343 -20.98 7.59 11.86
C ASP A 343 -20.60 6.44 12.81
N THR A 344 -19.41 5.85 12.64
CA THR A 344 -18.91 4.76 13.49
C THR A 344 -18.84 5.16 14.97
N PHE A 345 -18.33 6.35 15.29
CA PHE A 345 -18.20 6.81 16.68
C PHE A 345 -19.51 7.31 17.30
N ARG A 346 -20.50 7.69 16.49
CA ARG A 346 -21.83 8.12 16.97
C ARG A 346 -22.78 6.95 17.15
N ALA A 347 -22.83 6.05 16.18
CA ALA A 347 -23.78 4.95 16.12
C ALA A 347 -23.25 3.64 16.75
N ALA A 348 -21.94 3.56 17.04
CA ALA A 348 -21.27 2.34 17.47
C ALA A 348 -21.52 1.19 16.48
N ASP A 349 -21.21 1.42 15.19
CA ASP A 349 -21.49 0.57 14.03
C ASP A 349 -20.78 -0.81 14.06
N GLY A 350 -21.11 -1.65 15.04
CA GLY A 350 -20.49 -2.96 15.23
C GLY A 350 -18.97 -2.91 15.41
N TRP A 351 -18.39 -4.06 15.72
CA TRP A 351 -16.98 -4.11 16.05
C TRP A 351 -16.06 -3.97 14.82
N VAL A 352 -16.50 -4.39 13.63
CA VAL A 352 -15.67 -4.34 12.40
C VAL A 352 -15.44 -2.90 11.97
N ALA A 353 -16.47 -2.05 11.95
CA ALA A 353 -16.31 -0.63 11.64
C ALA A 353 -15.42 0.05 12.69
N LEU A 354 -15.70 -0.17 13.99
CA LEU A 354 -14.92 0.42 15.08
C LEU A 354 -13.44 0.01 15.03
N SER A 355 -13.15 -1.29 14.88
CA SER A 355 -11.78 -1.77 14.77
C SER A 355 -11.08 -1.23 13.53
N THR A 356 -11.78 -1.16 12.39
CA THR A 356 -11.24 -0.57 11.15
C THR A 356 -10.88 0.90 11.35
N ALA A 357 -11.78 1.69 11.95
CA ALA A 357 -11.55 3.09 12.27
C ALA A 357 -10.33 3.28 13.18
N LEU A 358 -10.23 2.52 14.27
CA LEU A 358 -9.12 2.59 15.21
C LEU A 358 -7.78 2.18 14.57
N LEU A 359 -7.76 1.14 13.76
CA LEU A 359 -6.56 0.67 13.06
C LEU A 359 -6.08 1.68 12.00
N LEU A 360 -7.00 2.30 11.26
CA LEU A 360 -6.66 3.36 10.30
C LEU A 360 -6.12 4.61 11.02
N LEU A 361 -6.74 5.03 12.13
CA LEU A 361 -6.22 6.12 12.96
C LEU A 361 -4.84 5.78 13.55
N ALA A 362 -4.63 4.54 14.01
CA ALA A 362 -3.33 4.08 14.48
C ALA A 362 -2.27 4.14 13.37
N ALA A 363 -2.61 3.76 12.13
CA ALA A 363 -1.72 3.87 10.99
C ALA A 363 -1.38 5.34 10.64
N VAL A 364 -2.34 6.26 10.74
CA VAL A 364 -2.12 7.71 10.58
C VAL A 364 -1.18 8.23 11.66
N CYS A 365 -1.43 7.90 12.93
CA CYS A 365 -0.59 8.28 14.05
C CYS A 365 0.84 7.73 13.90
N ALA A 366 0.99 6.46 13.54
CA ALA A 366 2.29 5.85 13.30
C ALA A 366 3.01 6.50 12.11
N THR A 367 2.30 6.89 11.06
CA THR A 367 2.87 7.67 9.95
C THR A 367 3.36 9.04 10.44
N ALA A 368 2.59 9.75 11.27
CA ALA A 368 3.03 11.02 11.86
C ALA A 368 4.26 10.84 12.77
N VAL A 369 4.35 9.76 13.53
CA VAL A 369 5.54 9.42 14.32
C VAL A 369 6.74 9.14 13.41
N ALA A 370 6.55 8.49 12.26
CA ALA A 370 7.62 8.26 11.28
C ALA A 370 8.20 9.59 10.75
N TRP A 371 7.34 10.58 10.46
CA TRP A 371 7.77 11.93 10.10
C TRP A 371 8.59 12.59 11.21
N ARG A 372 8.11 12.53 12.46
CA ARG A 372 8.83 13.10 13.62
C ARG A 372 10.17 12.43 13.90
N ARG A 373 10.32 11.15 13.54
CA ARG A 373 11.57 10.38 13.75
C ARG A 373 12.58 10.52 12.60
N GLY A 374 12.29 11.34 11.58
CA GLY A 374 13.22 11.56 10.47
C GLY A 374 13.48 10.30 9.66
N VAL A 375 12.44 9.49 9.41
CA VAL A 375 12.53 8.36 8.48
C VAL A 375 13.02 8.84 7.10
N TRP A 376 13.72 7.98 6.37
CA TRP A 376 14.33 8.36 5.10
C TRP A 376 13.29 8.95 4.13
N PRO A 377 13.48 10.16 3.57
CA PRO A 377 12.38 10.89 2.92
C PRO A 377 11.68 10.15 1.76
N PRO A 378 12.36 9.41 0.87
CA PRO A 378 11.69 8.61 -0.16
C PRO A 378 10.73 7.56 0.43
N LEU A 379 11.09 6.93 1.54
CA LEU A 379 10.21 5.99 2.25
C LEU A 379 9.03 6.71 2.91
N LEU A 380 9.23 7.92 3.46
CA LEU A 380 8.15 8.76 3.97
C LEU A 380 7.16 9.14 2.85
N VAL A 381 7.67 9.61 1.70
CA VAL A 381 6.85 9.99 0.55
C VAL A 381 6.05 8.80 0.04
N TYR A 382 6.70 7.65 -0.17
CA TYR A 382 6.02 6.42 -0.57
C TYR A 382 4.86 6.08 0.37
N GLY A 383 5.17 5.83 1.64
CA GLY A 383 4.15 5.32 2.56
C GLY A 383 3.07 6.34 2.88
N THR A 384 3.43 7.63 3.04
CA THR A 384 2.44 8.69 3.27
C THR A 384 1.52 8.84 2.06
N THR A 385 2.04 8.73 0.84
CA THR A 385 1.20 8.78 -0.37
C THR A 385 0.24 7.60 -0.41
N VAL A 386 0.67 6.38 -0.09
CA VAL A 386 -0.25 5.22 -0.01
C VAL A 386 -1.36 5.46 1.03
N VAL A 387 -1.02 6.02 2.21
CA VAL A 387 -2.01 6.38 3.23
C VAL A 387 -2.99 7.42 2.69
N VAL A 388 -2.50 8.52 2.09
CA VAL A 388 -3.33 9.59 1.53
C VAL A 388 -4.23 9.09 0.41
N LEU A 389 -3.70 8.28 -0.52
CA LEU A 389 -4.48 7.69 -1.60
C LEU A 389 -5.61 6.80 -1.06
N THR A 390 -5.30 5.98 -0.06
CA THR A 390 -6.27 5.06 0.56
C THR A 390 -7.39 5.80 1.30
N LEU A 391 -7.03 6.85 2.05
CA LEU A 391 -7.99 7.62 2.84
C LEU A 391 -8.78 8.61 2.00
N GLY A 392 -8.20 9.15 0.93
CA GLY A 392 -8.77 10.18 0.05
C GLY A 392 -9.78 9.69 -1.01
N GLN A 393 -9.97 8.37 -1.11
CA GLN A 393 -10.94 7.76 -2.02
C GLN A 393 -12.25 7.39 -1.31
N SER A 394 -13.37 7.49 -2.03
CA SER A 394 -14.74 7.17 -1.57
C SER A 394 -15.02 5.68 -1.33
N ASN A 395 -14.00 4.84 -1.52
CA ASN A 395 -14.10 3.38 -1.53
C ASN A 395 -14.49 2.78 -0.17
N TYR A 396 -14.92 1.51 -0.17
CA TYR A 396 -15.42 0.82 1.02
C TYR A 396 -14.44 0.85 2.20
N TYR A 397 -14.96 1.15 3.41
CA TYR A 397 -14.13 1.29 4.61
C TYR A 397 -13.36 0.00 4.95
N HIS A 398 -13.97 -1.16 4.75
CA HIS A 398 -13.38 -2.47 5.09
C HIS A 398 -12.22 -2.86 4.17
N SER A 399 -12.17 -2.34 2.94
CA SER A 399 -11.04 -2.53 2.04
C SER A 399 -9.85 -1.62 2.33
N LYS A 400 -10.05 -0.49 3.03
CA LYS A 400 -8.97 0.49 3.29
C LYS A 400 -7.80 -0.12 4.06
N LEU A 401 -8.06 -1.03 5.01
CA LEU A 401 -6.98 -1.72 5.72
C LEU A 401 -6.14 -2.59 4.81
N ARG A 402 -6.74 -3.28 3.82
CA ARG A 402 -6.00 -4.01 2.78
C ARG A 402 -5.15 -3.07 1.92
N LEU A 403 -5.72 -1.95 1.49
CA LEU A 403 -5.05 -1.01 0.60
C LEU A 403 -3.82 -0.33 1.24
N ILE A 404 -3.83 -0.16 2.57
CA ILE A 404 -2.73 0.48 3.29
C ILE A 404 -1.59 -0.48 3.64
N VAL A 405 -1.81 -1.81 3.59
CA VAL A 405 -0.80 -2.81 4.01
C VAL A 405 0.56 -2.57 3.35
N PRO A 406 0.68 -2.26 2.04
CA PRO A 406 1.97 -2.06 1.39
C PRO A 406 2.76 -0.80 1.78
N ALA A 407 2.20 0.13 2.59
CA ALA A 407 2.79 1.47 2.77
C ALA A 407 4.15 1.48 3.50
N LEU A 408 4.47 0.47 4.32
CA LEU A 408 5.67 0.30 5.17
C LEU A 408 5.99 1.41 6.19
N VAL A 409 5.66 2.67 5.93
CA VAL A 409 6.07 3.84 6.73
C VAL A 409 5.65 3.72 8.20
N PHE A 410 4.43 3.25 8.45
CA PHE A 410 3.91 3.10 9.80
C PHE A 410 4.50 1.89 10.55
N LEU A 411 5.22 0.99 9.86
CA LEU A 411 5.95 -0.12 10.49
C LEU A 411 7.31 0.32 11.04
N VAL A 412 7.88 1.42 10.53
CA VAL A 412 9.23 1.86 10.92
C VAL A 412 9.29 2.28 12.40
N PRO A 413 8.37 3.11 12.94
CA PRO A 413 8.40 3.46 14.36
C PRO A 413 8.31 2.28 15.34
N PRO A 414 7.38 1.32 15.20
CA PRO A 414 7.34 0.15 16.07
C PRO A 414 8.57 -0.74 15.88
N ALA A 415 9.08 -0.91 14.64
CA ALA A 415 10.30 -1.67 14.40
C ALA A 415 11.52 -1.08 15.14
N LEU A 416 11.68 0.25 15.08
CA LEU A 416 12.72 0.97 15.81
C LEU A 416 12.55 0.87 17.33
N ALA A 417 11.31 0.91 17.84
CA ALA A 417 11.03 0.78 19.26
C ALA A 417 11.36 -0.63 19.79
N LEU A 418 10.89 -1.67 19.09
CA LEU A 418 11.13 -3.07 19.43
C LEU A 418 12.61 -3.48 19.28
N ALA A 419 13.34 -2.84 18.36
CA ALA A 419 14.78 -3.04 18.22
C ALA A 419 15.57 -2.58 19.47
N ARG A 420 15.03 -1.61 20.24
CA ARG A 420 15.61 -1.14 21.51
C ARG A 420 15.11 -1.93 22.73
N ALA A 421 14.02 -2.68 22.59
CA ALA A 421 13.47 -3.48 23.68
C ALA A 421 14.32 -4.73 23.97
N ARG A 422 14.10 -5.36 25.13
CA ARG A 422 14.66 -6.69 25.42
C ARG A 422 14.15 -7.70 24.40
N THR A 423 14.99 -8.66 24.00
CA THR A 423 14.63 -9.66 22.98
C THR A 423 13.34 -10.42 23.33
N ARG A 424 13.16 -10.82 24.61
CA ARG A 424 11.94 -11.48 25.09
C ARG A 424 10.68 -10.63 24.86
N THR A 425 10.76 -9.33 25.18
CA THR A 425 9.66 -8.38 24.95
C THR A 425 9.36 -8.23 23.47
N ALA A 426 10.41 -8.09 22.63
CA ALA A 426 10.23 -7.97 21.19
C ALA A 426 9.56 -9.21 20.59
N VAL A 427 10.01 -10.41 20.99
CA VAL A 427 9.42 -11.68 20.55
C VAL A 427 7.97 -11.80 20.99
N ALA A 428 7.65 -11.51 22.25
CA ALA A 428 6.27 -11.60 22.76
C ALA A 428 5.33 -10.64 22.03
N VAL A 429 5.74 -9.38 21.82
CA VAL A 429 4.94 -8.38 21.09
C VAL A 429 4.75 -8.79 19.63
N LEU A 430 5.80 -9.27 18.96
CA LEU A 430 5.70 -9.71 17.57
C LEU A 430 4.82 -10.95 17.40
N ALA A 431 4.91 -11.91 18.32
CA ALA A 431 4.05 -13.09 18.33
C ALA A 431 2.58 -12.69 18.51
N ALA A 432 2.26 -11.87 19.52
CA ALA A 432 0.91 -11.38 19.77
C ALA A 432 0.36 -10.59 18.58
N ALA A 433 1.17 -9.70 18.00
CA ALA A 433 0.76 -8.90 16.84
C ALA A 433 0.56 -9.77 15.59
N THR A 434 1.39 -10.80 15.38
CA THR A 434 1.23 -11.75 14.26
C THR A 434 -0.04 -12.57 14.41
N LEU A 435 -0.33 -13.06 15.62
CA LEU A 435 -1.58 -13.76 15.91
C LEU A 435 -2.80 -12.86 15.65
N PHE A 436 -2.74 -11.61 16.12
CA PHE A 436 -3.81 -10.63 15.89
C PHE A 436 -4.00 -10.32 14.40
N GLY A 437 -2.92 -10.00 13.67
CA GLY A 437 -3.00 -9.69 12.24
C GLY A 437 -3.55 -10.86 11.41
N SER A 438 -3.13 -12.08 11.74
CA SER A 438 -3.61 -13.31 11.11
C SER A 438 -5.08 -13.58 11.43
N TRP A 439 -5.48 -13.46 12.69
CA TRP A 439 -6.88 -13.58 13.11
C TRP A 439 -7.77 -12.54 12.45
N TYR A 440 -7.33 -11.28 12.40
CA TYR A 440 -8.10 -10.20 11.79
C TYR A 440 -8.32 -10.45 10.29
N GLY A 441 -7.25 -10.82 9.56
CA GLY A 441 -7.35 -11.14 8.14
C GLY A 441 -8.25 -12.34 7.86
N ALA A 442 -8.11 -13.41 8.65
CA ALA A 442 -8.96 -14.59 8.52
C ALA A 442 -10.42 -14.29 8.87
N HIS A 443 -10.69 -13.54 9.94
CA HIS A 443 -12.05 -13.13 10.31
C HIS A 443 -12.72 -12.34 9.19
N MET A 444 -12.00 -11.36 8.61
CA MET A 444 -12.50 -10.59 7.48
C MET A 444 -12.80 -11.46 6.26
N LEU A 445 -12.13 -12.61 6.11
CA LEU A 445 -12.31 -13.52 4.97
C LEU A 445 -13.35 -14.62 5.19
N THR A 446 -13.62 -15.01 6.43
CA THR A 446 -14.53 -16.14 6.74
C THR A 446 -15.85 -15.71 7.34
N VAL A 447 -15.84 -14.74 8.25
CA VAL A 447 -17.03 -14.35 9.05
C VAL A 447 -17.67 -13.09 8.49
N TRP A 448 -16.87 -12.14 8.01
CA TRP A 448 -17.38 -10.93 7.40
C TRP A 448 -17.96 -11.23 6.01
N ARG A 449 -19.19 -10.76 5.77
CA ARG A 449 -19.96 -11.10 4.57
C ARG A 449 -19.65 -10.24 3.34
N TYR A 450 -18.93 -9.14 3.50
CA TYR A 450 -18.66 -8.18 2.43
C TYR A 450 -17.26 -8.35 1.88
N ALA A 451 -17.04 -7.80 0.67
CA ALA A 451 -15.78 -7.86 -0.04
C ALA A 451 -14.61 -7.31 0.79
N ILE A 452 -13.38 -7.66 0.42
CA ILE A 452 -12.17 -7.17 1.10
C ILE A 452 -11.19 -6.59 0.10
#